data_AF-A0A6C0EPH5-F1
#
_entry.id   AF-A0A6C0EPH5-F1
#
_cell.length_a   1.000
_cell.length_b   1.000
_cell.length_c   1.000
_cell.angle_alpha   90.00
_cell.angle_beta   90.00
_cell.angle_gamma   90.00
#
_symmetry.space_group_name_H-M   'P 1'
#
loop_
_entity.id
_entity.type
_entity.pdbx_description
1 polymer ?
#
loop_
_entity_poly.entity_id
_entity_poly.type
_entity_poly.pdbx_seq_one_letter_code
_entity_poly.pdbx_strand_id
1 'polypeptide(L)' 'MLLLKFLVSALVFVAFVPGVLVTLPPGGSRYIVLAVHGALFAVLHHYILSAVFRGLRAL' A
#
# COMPACT_ATOMS: atom_id res chain seq x y z
N MET A 1 -2.94 18.90 4.10
CA MET A 1 -2.40 17.65 4.70
C MET A 1 -3.33 16.45 4.50
N LEU A 2 -4.63 16.56 4.76
CA LEU A 2 -5.61 15.47 4.54
C LEU A 2 -5.69 15.02 3.07
N LEU A 3 -5.79 15.97 2.13
CA LEU A 3 -5.83 15.64 0.70
C LEU A 3 -4.60 14.86 0.24
N LEU A 4 -3.40 15.30 0.64
CA LEU A 4 -2.15 14.60 0.34
C LEU A 4 -2.13 13.20 0.94
N LYS A 5 -2.63 13.03 2.18
CA LYS A 5 -2.75 11.71 2.81
C LYS A 5 -3.64 10.77 1.99
N PHE A 6 -4.79 11.25 1.53
CA PHE A 6 -5.69 10.45 0.68
C PHE A 6 -5.06 10.13 -0.68
N LEU A 7 -4.37 11.11 -1.30
CA LEU A 7 -3.70 10.91 -2.58
C LEU A 7 -2.60 9.84 -2.49
N VAL A 8 -1.72 9.93 -1.48
CA VAL A 8 -0.67 8.91 -1.25
C VAL A 8 -1.30 7.55 -0.96
N SER A 9 -2.37 7.50 -0.16
CA SER A 9 -3.08 6.24 0.13
C SER A 9 -3.67 5.60 -1.13
N ALA A 10 -4.29 6.40 -1.99
CA ALA A 10 -4.86 5.94 -3.26
C ALA A 10 -3.77 5.40 -4.21
N LEU A 11 -2.65 6.11 -4.34
CA LEU A 11 -1.52 5.68 -5.18
C LEU A 11 -0.91 4.37 -4.69
N VAL A 12 -0.69 4.23 -3.38
CA VAL A 12 -0.15 2.98 -2.80
C VAL A 12 -1.13 1.84 -2.95
N PHE A 13 -2.45 2.10 -2.85
CA PHE A 13 -3.47 1.09 -3.02
C PHE A 13 -3.52 0.58 -4.46
N VAL A 14 -3.51 1.48 -5.44
CA VAL A 14 -3.47 1.14 -6.87
C VAL A 14 -2.23 0.31 -7.19
N ALA A 15 -1.07 0.69 -6.63
CA ALA A 15 0.15 -0.09 -6.79
C ALA A 15 0.02 -1.51 -6.21
N PHE A 16 -0.78 -1.69 -5.16
CA PHE A 16 -0.98 -2.98 -4.49
C PHE A 16 -2.16 -3.81 -5.01
N VAL A 17 -2.82 -3.37 -6.09
CA VAL A 17 -3.81 -4.20 -6.78
C VAL A 17 -3.14 -5.52 -7.21
N PRO A 18 -3.75 -6.68 -6.93
CA PRO A 18 -3.17 -7.96 -7.31
C PRO A 18 -2.80 -8.00 -8.79
N GLY A 19 -1.54 -8.33 -9.08
CA GLY A 19 -1.03 -8.37 -10.45
C GLY A 19 -0.38 -7.07 -10.96
N VAL A 20 -0.35 -5.99 -10.17
CA VAL A 20 0.40 -4.76 -10.53
C VAL A 20 1.83 -4.81 -9.98
N LEU A 21 1.98 -4.91 -8.67
CA LEU A 21 3.29 -4.87 -8.00
C LEU A 21 3.63 -6.16 -7.27
N VAL A 22 2.61 -6.90 -6.84
CA VAL A 22 2.74 -8.24 -6.24
C VAL A 22 1.77 -9.18 -6.95
N THR A 23 2.30 -10.30 -7.44
CA THR A 23 1.52 -11.40 -8.00
C THR A 23 1.71 -12.60 -7.08
N LEU A 24 0.66 -12.98 -6.35
CA LEU A 24 0.68 -14.19 -5.54
C LEU A 24 0.39 -15.42 -6.42
N PRO A 25 0.99 -16.59 -6.10
CA PRO A 25 0.86 -17.78 -6.93
C PRO A 25 -0.61 -18.21 -7.10
N PRO A 26 -0.98 -18.65 -8.31
CA PRO A 26 -2.33 -19.14 -8.59
C PRO A 26 -2.61 -20.43 -7.81
N GLY A 27 -3.84 -20.58 -7.30
CA GLY A 27 -4.28 -21.77 -6.56
C GLY A 27 -4.39 -21.60 -5.03
N GLY A 28 -3.97 -20.46 -4.48
CA GLY A 28 -4.21 -20.11 -3.09
C GLY A 28 -5.68 -19.78 -2.78
N SER A 29 -6.14 -20.04 -1.56
CA SER A 29 -7.47 -19.61 -1.10
C SER A 29 -7.65 -18.10 -1.30
N ARG A 30 -8.79 -17.70 -1.90
CA ARG A 30 -9.12 -16.30 -2.18
C ARG A 30 -8.99 -15.42 -0.93
N TYR A 31 -9.38 -15.94 0.23
CA TYR A 31 -9.28 -15.22 1.51
C TYR A 31 -7.83 -15.04 1.95
N ILE A 32 -6.97 -16.04 1.76
CA ILE A 32 -5.54 -15.96 2.10
C ILE A 32 -4.84 -14.96 1.18
N VAL A 33 -5.10 -15.02 -0.12
CA VAL A 33 -4.55 -14.07 -1.11
C VAL A 33 -4.91 -12.64 -0.76
N LEU A 34 -6.17 -12.39 -0.39
CA LEU A 34 -6.64 -11.08 0.05
C LEU A 34 -5.99 -10.64 1.37
N ALA A 35 -5.89 -11.54 2.35
CA ALA A 35 -5.26 -11.24 3.64
C ALA A 35 -3.78 -10.84 3.47
N VAL A 36 -3.04 -11.58 2.63
CA VAL A 36 -1.62 -11.29 2.35
C VAL A 36 -1.48 -9.95 1.63
N HIS A 37 -2.30 -9.66 0.61
CA HIS A 37 -2.28 -8.35 -0.06
C HIS A 37 -2.62 -7.21 0.91
N GLY A 38 -3.64 -7.38 1.75
CA GLY A 38 -4.01 -6.39 2.76
C GLY A 38 -2.90 -6.12 3.76
N ALA A 39 -2.22 -7.17 4.23
CA ALA A 39 -1.08 -7.05 5.14
C ALA A 39 0.10 -6.31 4.48
N LEU A 40 0.49 -6.70 3.27
CA LEU A 40 1.59 -6.06 2.55
C LEU A 40 1.28 -4.59 2.24
N PHE A 41 0.04 -4.29 1.81
CA PHE A 41 -0.42 -2.93 1.59
C PHE A 41 -0.32 -2.09 2.87
N ALA A 42 -0.82 -2.60 4.01
CA ALA A 42 -0.80 -1.87 5.28
C ALA A 42 0.63 -1.52 5.73
N VAL A 43 1.54 -2.48 5.61
CA VAL A 43 2.96 -2.29 5.96
C VAL A 43 3.59 -1.24 5.04
N LEU A 44 3.47 -1.39 3.72
CA LEU A 44 4.08 -0.46 2.79
C LEU A 44 3.48 0.95 2.92
N HIS A 45 2.16 1.04 3.03
CA HIS A 45 1.45 2.31 3.20
C HIS A 45 1.92 3.06 4.44
N HIS A 46 2.09 2.36 5.57
CA HIS A 46 2.60 2.96 6.80
C HIS A 46 3.99 3.59 6.59
N TYR A 47 4.91 2.87 5.94
CA TYR A 47 6.27 3.36 5.70
C TYR A 47 6.31 4.52 4.69
N ILE A 48 5.59 4.42 3.57
CA ILE A 48 5.54 5.47 2.54
C ILE A 48 4.95 6.75 3.14
N LEU A 49 3.82 6.64 3.83
CA LEU A 49 3.17 7.81 4.41
C LEU A 49 4.06 8.48 5.47
N SER A 50 4.70 7.67 6.32
CA SER A 50 5.67 8.17 7.30
C SER A 50 6.87 8.86 6.65
N ALA A 51 7.42 8.30 5.57
CA ALA A 51 8.52 8.89 4.83
C ALA A 51 8.14 10.24 4.19
N VAL A 52 6.98 10.30 3.51
CA VAL A 52 6.46 11.53 2.88
C VAL A 52 6.27 12.64 3.91
N PHE A 53 5.63 12.33 5.05
CA PHE A 53 5.42 13.34 6.09
C PHE A 53 6.71 13.73 6.81
N ARG A 54 7.69 12.83 6.96
CA ARG A 54 9.01 13.19 7.50
C ARG A 54 9.75 14.14 6.58
N GLY A 55 9.78 13.84 5.27
CA GLY A 55 10.41 14.70 4.27
C GLY A 55 9.78 16.10 4.23
N LEU A 56 8.45 16.18 4.27
CA LEU A 56 7.73 17.46 4.32
C LEU A 56 7.98 18.29 5.58
N ARG A 57 8.34 17.67 6.72
CA ARG A 57 8.70 18.41 7.94
C ARG A 57 10.15 18.87 7.96
N ALA A 58 10.99 18.32 7.08
CA ALA A 58 12.40 18.66 6.98
C ALA A 58 12.67 19.77 5.94
N LEU A 59 11.64 20.19 5.20
CA LEU A 59 11.61 21.33 4.28
C LEU A 59 11.01 22.54 5.00
#